data_AF-A0A2S3YTR8-F1
#
_entry.id   AF-A0A2S3YTR8-F1
#
_cell.length_a   1.000
_cell.length_b   1.000
_cell.length_c   1.000
_cell.angle_alpha   90.00
_cell.angle_beta   90.00
_cell.angle_gamma   90.00
#
_symmetry.space_group_name_H-M   'P 1'
#
loop_
_entity.id
_entity.type
_entity.pdbx_description
1 polymer ?
#
loop_
_entity_poly.entity_id
_entity_poly.type
_entity_poly.pdbx_seq_one_letter_code
_entity_poly.pdbx_strand_id
1 'polypeptide(L)'
;MHKSQKDCRAEIEKIIRNARRTARRRRGAITRADLILHLPLMADIPPRILRANAVHEIGHAVVGAVLGMELVKVAIVGRIRIDENLQYVGHARFRRDPWIRRTKQHYLDLIAMSLAGMAAEQVFLGGHDDGAAGNAGSGPFEATKTAMALEPFGMGTKLAA
;
A
#
# COMPACT_ATOMS: atom_id res chain seq x y z
N MET A 1 -8.44 -5.00 -8.04
CA MET A 1 -7.60 -4.89 -9.26
C MET A 1 -8.13 -3.90 -10.31
N HIS A 2 -9.42 -3.53 -10.31
CA HIS A 2 -9.99 -2.63 -11.34
C HIS A 2 -9.77 -1.11 -11.14
N LYS A 3 -9.39 -0.66 -9.94
CA LYS A 3 -9.24 0.79 -9.63
C LYS A 3 -7.94 1.37 -10.18
N SER A 4 -6.80 0.74 -9.88
CA SER A 4 -5.45 1.15 -10.34
C SER A 4 -5.28 1.26 -11.86
N GLN A 5 -5.94 0.39 -12.66
CA GLN A 5 -5.81 0.42 -14.13
C GLN A 5 -6.68 1.52 -14.77
N LYS A 6 -7.83 1.84 -14.18
CA LYS A 6 -8.67 3.00 -14.59
C LYS A 6 -7.97 4.32 -14.27
N ASP A 7 -7.34 4.41 -13.11
CA ASP A 7 -6.62 5.61 -12.67
C ASP A 7 -5.42 5.88 -13.59
N CYS A 8 -4.68 4.84 -13.99
CA CYS A 8 -3.57 4.97 -14.95
C CYS A 8 -4.02 5.47 -16.33
N ARG A 9 -5.14 4.93 -16.86
CA ARG A 9 -5.67 5.38 -18.15
C ARG A 9 -6.12 6.84 -18.11
N ALA A 10 -6.82 7.24 -17.04
CA ALA A 10 -7.26 8.62 -16.87
C ALA A 10 -6.08 9.59 -16.78
N GLU A 11 -5.00 9.22 -16.09
CA GLU A 11 -3.78 10.04 -15.99
C GLU A 11 -3.07 10.17 -17.34
N ILE A 12 -2.91 9.07 -18.10
CA ILE A 12 -2.33 9.12 -19.46
C ILE A 12 -3.19 10.00 -20.37
N GLU A 13 -4.52 9.85 -20.33
CA GLU A 13 -5.44 10.67 -21.10
C GLU A 13 -5.35 12.16 -20.72
N LYS A 14 -5.18 12.47 -19.43
CA LYS A 14 -4.97 13.83 -18.94
C LYS A 14 -3.66 14.43 -19.46
N ILE A 15 -2.56 13.68 -19.41
CA ILE A 15 -1.25 14.10 -19.93
C ILE A 15 -1.36 14.38 -21.43
N ILE A 16 -1.91 13.46 -22.21
CA ILE A 16 -2.09 13.61 -23.67
C ILE A 16 -2.98 14.81 -23.98
N ARG A 17 -4.08 15.00 -23.25
CA ARG A 17 -5.01 16.12 -23.45
C ARG A 17 -4.34 17.45 -23.18
N ASN A 18 -3.54 17.54 -22.13
CA ASN A 18 -2.78 18.75 -21.79
C ASN A 18 -1.67 19.04 -22.82
N ALA A 19 -0.94 18.02 -23.27
CA ALA A 19 0.08 18.16 -24.31
C ALA A 19 -0.52 18.65 -25.64
N ARG A 20 -1.65 18.07 -26.06
CA ARG A 20 -2.41 18.55 -27.23
C ARG A 20 -2.87 20.01 -27.06
N ARG A 21 -3.26 20.41 -25.84
CA ARG A 21 -3.66 21.80 -25.55
C ARG A 21 -2.48 22.76 -25.71
N THR A 22 -1.29 22.39 -25.25
CA THR A 22 -0.05 23.18 -25.46
C THR A 22 0.30 23.29 -26.94
N ALA A 23 0.30 22.17 -27.67
CA ALA A 23 0.59 22.14 -29.10
C ALA A 23 -0.36 23.02 -29.92
N ARG A 24 -1.67 23.01 -29.59
CA ARG A 24 -2.66 23.89 -30.22
C ARG A 24 -2.38 25.38 -29.98
N ARG A 25 -1.96 25.78 -28.77
CA ARG A 25 -1.64 27.18 -28.46
C ARG A 25 -0.48 27.71 -29.30
N ARG A 26 0.51 26.86 -29.60
CA ARG A 26 1.62 27.19 -30.51
C ARG A 26 1.32 26.93 -31.99
N ARG A 27 0.08 26.58 -32.34
CA ARG A 27 -0.38 26.27 -33.72
C ARG A 27 0.48 25.23 -34.44
N GLY A 28 0.90 24.17 -33.73
CA GLY A 28 1.76 23.12 -34.32
C GLY A 28 1.37 21.70 -33.91
N ALA A 29 1.97 20.71 -34.59
CA ALA A 29 1.84 19.29 -34.26
C ALA A 29 2.50 18.98 -32.92
N ILE A 30 1.93 18.06 -32.12
CA ILE A 30 2.45 17.68 -30.79
C ILE A 30 3.92 17.24 -30.83
N THR A 31 4.72 17.64 -29.85
CA THR A 31 6.13 17.25 -29.72
C THR A 31 6.40 16.50 -28.43
N ARG A 32 7.58 15.86 -28.35
CA ARG A 32 8.09 15.25 -27.10
C ARG A 32 8.16 16.25 -25.95
N ALA A 33 8.51 17.50 -26.23
CA ALA A 33 8.58 18.56 -25.22
C ALA A 33 7.20 18.86 -24.61
N ASP A 34 6.14 18.86 -25.43
CA ASP A 34 4.77 19.05 -24.92
C ASP A 34 4.37 17.91 -23.97
N LEU A 35 4.79 16.67 -24.22
CA LEU A 35 4.53 15.54 -23.33
C LEU A 35 5.31 15.67 -22.02
N ILE A 36 6.62 15.93 -22.09
CA ILE A 36 7.49 16.06 -20.91
C ILE A 36 6.98 17.15 -19.97
N LEU A 37 6.52 18.27 -20.52
CA LEU A 37 5.98 19.40 -19.75
C LEU A 37 4.80 19.01 -18.84
N HIS A 38 4.03 17.98 -19.23
CA HIS A 38 2.85 17.53 -18.48
C HIS A 38 3.05 16.20 -17.76
N LEU A 39 4.24 15.60 -17.81
CA LEU A 39 4.56 14.45 -16.99
C LEU A 39 4.63 14.87 -15.51
N PRO A 40 4.19 14.00 -14.58
CA PRO A 40 4.34 14.27 -13.16
C PRO A 40 5.83 14.35 -12.79
N LEU A 41 6.15 15.25 -11.87
CA LEU A 41 7.49 15.33 -11.29
C LEU A 41 7.73 14.09 -10.42
N MET A 42 8.85 13.42 -10.62
CA MET A 42 9.23 12.21 -9.91
C MET A 42 10.50 12.44 -9.08
N ALA A 43 10.49 12.03 -7.81
CA ALA A 43 11.66 12.01 -6.94
C ALA A 43 12.09 10.58 -6.62
N ASP A 44 13.40 10.38 -6.46
CA ASP A 44 13.95 9.15 -5.93
C ASP A 44 13.73 9.09 -4.42
N ILE A 45 13.31 7.93 -3.91
CA ILE A 45 13.23 7.71 -2.48
C ILE A 45 14.66 7.55 -1.94
N PRO A 46 15.05 8.28 -0.88
CA PRO A 46 16.39 8.14 -0.29
C PRO A 46 16.69 6.70 0.16
N PRO A 47 17.93 6.21 0.05
CA PRO A 47 18.28 4.83 0.40
C PRO A 47 17.87 4.39 1.81
N ARG A 48 17.94 5.30 2.80
CA ARG A 48 17.51 5.02 4.18
C ARG A 48 16.02 4.68 4.28
N ILE A 49 15.19 5.37 3.50
CA ILE A 49 13.73 5.18 3.48
C ILE A 49 13.40 3.92 2.69
N LEU A 50 14.11 3.66 1.58
CA LEU A 50 13.98 2.38 0.87
C LEU A 50 14.31 1.18 1.76
N ARG A 51 15.32 1.30 2.61
CA ARG A 51 15.66 0.24 3.59
C ARG A 51 14.53 0.05 4.60
N ALA A 52 13.95 1.13 5.14
CA ALA A 52 12.82 1.04 6.06
C ALA A 52 11.62 0.33 5.41
N ASN A 53 11.22 0.77 4.21
CA ASN A 53 10.15 0.15 3.43
C ASN A 53 10.44 -1.34 3.14
N ALA A 54 11.68 -1.69 2.81
CA ALA A 54 12.05 -3.09 2.58
C ALA A 54 11.89 -3.95 3.84
N VAL A 55 12.32 -3.44 5.00
CA VAL A 55 12.12 -4.11 6.29
C VAL A 55 10.63 -4.26 6.59
N HIS A 56 9.83 -3.22 6.38
CA HIS A 56 8.39 -3.25 6.57
C HIS A 56 7.71 -4.36 5.76
N GLU A 57 7.95 -4.39 4.45
CA GLU A 57 7.30 -5.32 3.55
C GLU A 57 7.78 -6.76 3.75
N ILE A 58 9.04 -6.96 4.14
CA ILE A 58 9.56 -8.28 4.53
C ILE A 58 8.90 -8.75 5.83
N GLY A 59 8.61 -7.85 6.77
CA GLY A 59 7.84 -8.17 7.98
C GLY A 59 6.50 -8.84 7.63
N HIS A 60 5.72 -8.20 6.76
CA HIS A 60 4.48 -8.78 6.23
C HIS A 60 4.72 -10.13 5.55
N ALA A 61 5.70 -10.19 4.64
CA ALA A 61 6.00 -11.40 3.87
C ALA A 61 6.32 -12.61 4.75
N VAL A 62 7.19 -12.42 5.75
CA VAL A 62 7.65 -13.49 6.65
C VAL A 62 6.52 -13.93 7.57
N VAL A 63 5.84 -12.98 8.23
CA VAL A 63 4.74 -13.34 9.14
C VAL A 63 3.62 -14.05 8.38
N GLY A 64 3.28 -13.59 7.18
CA GLY A 64 2.24 -14.23 6.37
C GLY A 64 2.60 -15.64 5.94
N ALA A 65 3.86 -15.86 5.55
CA ALA A 65 4.35 -17.20 5.23
C ALA A 65 4.28 -18.13 6.45
N VAL A 66 4.67 -17.65 7.64
CA VAL A 66 4.61 -18.43 8.90
C VAL A 66 3.17 -18.76 9.28
N LEU A 67 2.22 -17.86 9.03
CA LEU A 67 0.79 -18.07 9.27
C LEU A 67 0.11 -18.96 8.20
N GLY A 68 0.88 -19.51 7.25
CA GLY A 68 0.36 -20.38 6.19
C GLY A 68 -0.37 -19.64 5.07
N MET A 69 -0.23 -18.32 4.97
CA MET A 69 -0.78 -17.54 3.86
C MET A 69 0.11 -17.68 2.62
N GLU A 70 -0.51 -17.86 1.46
CA GLU A 70 0.26 -17.96 0.21
C GLU A 70 0.70 -16.58 -0.27
N LEU A 71 1.99 -16.31 -0.12
CA LEU A 71 2.63 -15.10 -0.63
C LEU A 71 2.70 -15.14 -2.16
N VAL A 72 2.12 -14.12 -2.80
CA VAL A 72 2.10 -13.97 -4.26
C VAL A 72 3.21 -13.03 -4.73
N LYS A 73 3.42 -11.92 -4.02
CA LYS A 73 4.39 -10.89 -4.42
C LYS A 73 4.76 -10.01 -3.23
N VAL A 74 6.02 -9.58 -3.20
CA VAL A 74 6.47 -8.45 -2.38
C VAL A 74 7.12 -7.43 -3.32
N ALA A 75 6.84 -6.15 -3.15
CA ALA A 75 7.51 -5.10 -3.90
C ALA A 75 7.58 -3.80 -3.12
N ILE A 76 8.65 -3.05 -3.38
CA ILE A 76 8.85 -1.66 -2.97
C ILE A 76 8.99 -0.78 -4.22
N VAL A 77 8.73 0.51 -4.07
CA VAL A 77 8.84 1.50 -5.14
C VAL A 77 10.07 2.37 -4.89
N GLY A 78 10.93 2.55 -5.91
CA GLY A 78 12.15 3.35 -5.84
C GLY A 78 11.93 4.86 -6.01
N ARG A 79 10.80 5.26 -6.61
CA ARG A 79 10.51 6.64 -7.01
C ARG A 79 9.05 6.99 -6.79
N ILE A 80 8.79 8.18 -6.27
CA ILE A 80 7.45 8.68 -6.01
C ILE A 80 7.16 9.94 -6.84
N ARG A 81 5.89 10.22 -7.04
CA ARG A 81 5.44 11.51 -7.58
C ARG A 81 5.57 12.54 -6.48
N ILE A 82 6.04 13.73 -6.83
CA ILE A 82 6.03 14.87 -5.91
C ILE A 82 4.69 15.59 -6.08
N ASP A 83 3.66 15.10 -5.37
CA ASP A 83 2.36 15.75 -5.27
C ASP A 83 1.70 15.44 -3.91
N GLU A 84 0.53 16.01 -3.66
CA GLU A 84 -0.20 15.85 -2.38
C GLU A 84 -0.91 14.50 -2.24
N ASN A 85 -0.83 13.61 -3.23
CA ASN A 85 -1.55 12.35 -3.17
C ASN A 85 -0.78 11.33 -2.33
N LEU A 86 -1.52 10.57 -1.52
CA LEU A 86 -0.98 9.41 -0.83
C LEU A 86 -0.55 8.34 -1.84
N GLN A 87 0.69 7.87 -1.72
CA GLN A 87 1.24 6.81 -2.58
C GLN A 87 1.72 5.63 -1.74
N TYR A 88 1.36 4.42 -2.18
CA TYR A 88 1.92 3.20 -1.61
C TYR A 88 3.36 3.04 -2.06
N VAL A 89 4.29 3.00 -1.11
CA VAL A 89 5.73 2.84 -1.34
C VAL A 89 6.19 1.37 -1.24
N GLY A 90 5.30 0.48 -0.81
CA GLY A 90 5.51 -0.96 -0.72
C GLY A 90 4.19 -1.74 -0.69
N HIS A 91 4.26 -3.04 -0.95
CA HIS A 91 3.20 -4.01 -0.61
C HIS A 91 3.69 -5.46 -0.61
N ALA A 92 3.20 -6.24 0.35
CA ALA A 92 3.15 -7.70 0.32
C ALA A 92 1.73 -8.17 -0.05
N ARG A 93 1.60 -8.96 -1.11
CA ARG A 93 0.33 -9.49 -1.62
C ARG A 93 0.25 -10.99 -1.35
N PHE A 94 -0.87 -11.40 -0.75
CA PHE A 94 -1.21 -12.79 -0.51
C PHE A 94 -2.40 -13.24 -1.36
N ARG A 95 -2.47 -14.53 -1.68
CA ARG A 95 -3.63 -15.11 -2.37
C ARG A 95 -4.82 -15.11 -1.41
N ARG A 96 -5.98 -14.67 -1.92
CA ARG A 96 -7.23 -14.76 -1.17
C ARG A 96 -7.87 -16.12 -1.45
N ASP A 97 -8.16 -16.86 -0.39
CA ASP A 97 -9.05 -18.00 -0.47
C ASP A 97 -10.48 -17.56 -0.11
N PRO A 98 -11.42 -17.52 -1.07
CA PRO A 98 -12.80 -17.12 -0.80
C PRO A 98 -13.53 -18.11 0.13
N TRP A 99 -13.02 -19.33 0.27
CA TRP A 99 -13.63 -20.41 1.06
C TRP A 99 -12.99 -20.58 2.43
N ILE A 100 -12.07 -19.70 2.81
CA ILE A 100 -11.38 -19.80 4.09
C ILE A 100 -12.36 -19.75 5.27
N ARG A 101 -12.25 -20.71 6.17
CA ARG A 101 -13.05 -20.75 7.39
C ARG A 101 -12.57 -19.65 8.35
N ARG A 102 -13.42 -18.64 8.57
CA ARG A 102 -13.11 -17.47 9.40
C ARG A 102 -13.31 -17.74 10.89
N THR A 103 -12.38 -18.49 11.48
CA THR A 103 -12.35 -18.76 12.93
C THR A 103 -11.79 -17.56 13.71
N LYS A 104 -11.84 -17.62 15.05
CA LYS A 104 -11.12 -16.67 15.90
C LYS A 104 -9.64 -16.58 15.53
N GLN A 105 -8.99 -17.73 15.31
CA GLN A 105 -7.59 -17.79 14.91
C GLN A 105 -7.35 -17.06 13.59
N HIS A 106 -8.22 -17.24 12.60
CA HIS A 106 -8.12 -16.52 11.32
C HIS A 106 -8.05 -14.99 11.50
N TYR A 107 -8.89 -14.42 12.39
CA TYR A 107 -8.87 -12.99 12.66
C TYR A 107 -7.63 -12.57 13.48
N LEU A 108 -7.15 -13.40 14.40
CA LEU A 108 -5.87 -13.17 15.09
C LEU A 108 -4.70 -13.17 14.11
N ASP A 109 -4.70 -14.06 13.12
CA ASP A 109 -3.69 -14.12 12.07
C ASP A 109 -3.74 -12.86 11.19
N LEU A 110 -4.93 -12.33 10.89
CA LEU A 110 -5.09 -11.05 10.19
C LEU A 110 -4.58 -9.86 11.02
N ILE A 111 -4.77 -9.87 12.34
CA ILE A 111 -4.21 -8.86 13.25
C ILE A 111 -2.68 -8.95 13.26
N ALA A 112 -2.13 -10.15 13.43
CA ALA A 112 -0.70 -10.40 13.41
C ALA A 112 -0.07 -9.92 12.09
N MET A 113 -0.71 -10.24 10.96
CA MET A 113 -0.34 -9.72 9.65
C MET A 113 -0.35 -8.21 9.59
N SER A 114 -1.42 -7.57 10.05
CA SER A 114 -1.57 -6.12 9.96
C SER A 114 -0.49 -5.38 10.76
N LEU A 115 0.02 -5.98 11.83
CA LEU A 115 1.07 -5.41 12.68
C LEU A 115 2.50 -5.83 12.29
N ALA A 116 2.65 -6.77 11.35
CA ALA A 116 3.92 -7.43 11.05
C ALA A 116 5.01 -6.45 10.57
N GLY A 117 4.66 -5.49 9.72
CA GLY A 117 5.61 -4.50 9.22
C GLY A 117 6.20 -3.63 10.33
N MET A 118 5.37 -3.11 11.23
CA MET A 118 5.84 -2.33 12.40
C MET A 118 6.66 -3.18 13.36
N ALA A 119 6.28 -4.45 13.57
CA ALA A 119 7.06 -5.36 14.40
C ALA A 119 8.46 -5.59 13.81
N ALA A 120 8.57 -5.75 12.49
CA ALA A 120 9.87 -5.86 11.81
C ALA A 120 10.70 -4.58 11.94
N GLU A 121 10.08 -3.41 11.75
CA GLU A 121 10.76 -2.12 11.97
C GLU A 121 11.27 -1.98 13.41
N GLN A 122 10.45 -2.34 14.39
CA GLN A 122 10.85 -2.31 15.79
C GLN A 122 12.09 -3.18 16.05
N VAL A 123 12.13 -4.38 15.47
CA VAL A 123 13.22 -5.35 15.65
C VAL A 123 14.50 -4.90 14.94
N PHE A 124 14.40 -4.42 13.70
CA PHE A 124 15.58 -4.17 12.85
C PHE A 124 16.04 -2.70 12.81
N LEU A 125 15.15 -1.76 13.16
CA LEU A 125 15.38 -0.31 13.10
C LEU A 125 15.29 0.36 14.49
N GLY A 126 14.76 -0.34 15.50
CA GLY A 126 14.60 0.18 16.86
C GLY A 126 13.36 1.04 17.08
N GLY A 127 12.53 1.22 16.06
CA GLY A 127 11.29 1.98 16.07
C GLY A 127 10.61 1.89 14.72
N HIS A 128 9.33 2.28 14.67
CA HIS A 128 8.56 2.34 13.43
C HIS A 128 8.29 3.80 13.02
N ASP A 129 8.13 4.05 11.72
CA ASP A 129 7.74 5.39 11.24
C ASP A 129 6.21 5.54 11.13
N ASP A 130 5.75 6.75 10.80
CA ASP A 130 4.33 7.08 10.64
C ASP A 130 3.78 6.71 9.25
N GLY A 131 4.64 6.27 8.32
CA GLY A 131 4.24 5.81 6.98
C GLY A 131 3.31 4.60 7.03
N ALA A 132 3.37 3.84 8.12
CA ALA A 132 2.50 2.70 8.40
C ALA A 132 1.25 3.04 9.24
N ALA A 133 1.04 4.31 9.63
CA ALA A 133 0.08 4.70 10.67
C ALA A 133 -1.01 5.66 10.19
N GLY A 134 -2.08 5.79 10.97
CA GLY A 134 -3.02 6.93 10.94
C GLY A 134 -4.14 6.92 9.89
N ASN A 135 -3.99 6.19 8.77
CA ASN A 135 -5.00 6.19 7.70
C ASN A 135 -5.86 4.92 7.66
N ALA A 136 -7.07 5.03 7.11
CA ALA A 136 -7.89 3.88 6.78
C ALA A 136 -7.13 2.95 5.81
N GLY A 137 -7.00 1.67 6.15
CA GLY A 137 -6.16 0.71 5.43
C GLY A 137 -4.71 0.62 5.92
N SER A 138 -4.31 1.39 6.94
CA SER A 138 -3.02 1.20 7.62
C SER A 138 -3.04 -0.05 8.52
N GLY A 139 -1.87 -0.64 8.76
CA GLY A 139 -1.72 -1.84 9.59
C GLY A 139 -2.41 -1.74 10.96
N PRO A 140 -2.11 -0.72 11.79
CA PRO A 140 -2.77 -0.52 13.08
C PRO A 140 -4.29 -0.32 12.98
N PHE A 141 -4.75 0.42 11.96
CA PHE A 141 -6.17 0.68 11.77
C PHE A 141 -6.92 -0.61 11.43
N GLU A 142 -6.40 -1.41 10.49
CA GLU A 142 -7.01 -2.69 10.12
C GLU A 142 -6.91 -3.72 11.26
N ALA A 143 -5.82 -3.70 12.04
CA ALA A 143 -5.70 -4.52 13.25
C ALA A 143 -6.79 -4.19 14.27
N THR A 144 -6.97 -2.90 14.59
CA THR A 144 -7.99 -2.42 15.53
C THR A 144 -9.40 -2.78 15.05
N LYS A 145 -9.70 -2.49 13.78
CA LYS A 145 -10.99 -2.81 13.17
C LYS A 145 -11.28 -4.31 13.18
N THR A 146 -10.28 -5.14 12.89
CA THR A 146 -10.40 -6.60 12.92
C THR A 146 -10.64 -7.10 14.34
N ALA A 147 -9.92 -6.54 15.32
CA ALA A 147 -10.12 -6.86 16.73
C ALA A 147 -11.53 -6.49 17.20
N MET A 148 -12.04 -5.29 16.84
CA MET A 148 -13.40 -4.86 17.18
C MET A 148 -14.46 -5.78 16.56
N ALA A 149 -14.21 -6.35 15.38
CA ALA A 149 -15.14 -7.27 14.74
C ALA A 149 -15.27 -8.62 15.45
N LEU A 150 -14.29 -9.02 16.28
CA LEU A 150 -14.35 -10.27 17.05
C LEU A 150 -15.51 -10.28 18.06
N GLU A 151 -15.87 -9.12 18.61
CA GLU A 151 -16.93 -8.98 19.62
C GLU A 151 -18.31 -9.38 19.10
N PRO A 152 -18.86 -8.77 18.03
CA PRO A 152 -20.15 -9.18 17.48
C PRO A 152 -20.15 -10.60 16.89
N PHE A 153 -18.99 -11.20 16.63
CA PHE A 153 -18.88 -12.61 16.23
C PHE A 153 -18.92 -13.59 17.41
N GLY A 154 -18.99 -13.09 18.66
CA GLY A 154 -18.92 -13.94 19.86
C GLY A 154 -17.55 -14.57 20.06
N MET A 155 -16.50 -13.98 19.47
CA MET A 155 -15.13 -14.48 19.52
C MET A 155 -14.24 -13.69 20.50
N GLY A 156 -14.78 -12.65 21.13
CA GLY A 156 -14.16 -11.90 22.22
C GLY A 156 -13.85 -12.78 23.44
N THR A 157 -12.93 -12.32 24.31
CA THR A 157 -12.64 -12.98 25.60
C THR A 157 -13.48 -12.44 26.75
N LYS A 158 -14.24 -11.36 26.52
CA LYS A 158 -15.17 -10.78 27.49
C LYS A 158 -16.53 -10.55 26.82
N LEU A 159 -17.49 -11.40 27.13
CA LEU A 159 -18.92 -11.11 26.93
C LEU A 159 -19.52 -10.88 28.33
N ALA A 160 -20.36 -9.85 28.46
CA ALA A 160 -21.06 -9.36 29.65
C ALA A 160 -20.32 -8.31 30.53
N ALA A 161 -20.85 -7.09 30.49
CA ALA A 161 -21.51 -6.50 31.66
C ALA A 161 -22.89 -6.00 31.21
#